data_AF-A0A158IWM0-F1
#
_entry.id   AF-A0A158IWM0-F1
#
_cell.length_a   1.000
_cell.length_b   1.000
_cell.length_c   1.000
_cell.angle_alpha   90.00
_cell.angle_beta   90.00
_cell.angle_gamma   90.00
#
_symmetry.space_group_name_H-M   'P 1'
#
loop_
_entity.id
_entity.type
_entity.pdbx_description
1 polymer ?
#
loop_
_entity_poly.entity_id
_entity_poly.type
_entity_poly.pdbx_seq_one_letter_code
_entity_poly.pdbx_strand_id
1 'polypeptide(L)' 'MSTVEQIEQLVRISREFGRKVATAQEAREISKIGVFYDTVEETLLANGFAPNRNGATQGFLRKAV' A
#
# COMPACT_ATOMS: atom_id res chain seq x y z
N MET A 1 -7.91 -17.30 25.80
CA MET A 1 -7.06 -16.35 25.05
C MET A 1 -7.92 -15.18 24.62
N SER A 2 -7.83 -14.06 25.33
CA SER A 2 -8.51 -12.81 25.00
C SER A 2 -7.75 -12.03 23.91
N THR A 3 -8.41 -11.06 23.29
CA THR A 3 -7.76 -10.16 22.33
C THR A 3 -6.62 -9.36 22.97
N VAL A 4 -6.71 -9.02 24.25
CA VAL A 4 -5.64 -8.33 24.98
C VAL A 4 -4.41 -9.25 25.11
N GLU A 5 -4.61 -10.49 25.54
CA GLU A 5 -3.52 -11.49 25.67
C GLU A 5 -2.83 -11.75 24.31
N GLN A 6 -3.60 -11.78 23.22
CA GLN A 6 -3.05 -11.91 21.86
C GLN A 6 -2.18 -10.71 21.46
N ILE A 7 -2.63 -9.49 21.74
CA ILE A 7 -1.89 -8.26 21.46
C ILE A 7 -0.58 -8.24 22.25
N GLU A 8 -0.62 -8.55 23.54
CA GLU A 8 0.57 -8.58 24.40
C GLU A 8 1.62 -9.57 23.90
N GLN A 9 1.20 -10.75 23.44
CA GLN A 9 2.09 -11.73 22.83
C GLN A 9 2.80 -11.17 21.59
N LEU A 10 2.08 -10.50 20.69
CA LEU A 10 2.66 -9.91 19.48
C LEU A 10 3.63 -8.77 19.81
N VAL A 11 3.29 -7.92 20.79
CA VAL A 11 4.16 -6.83 21.24
C VAL A 11 5.46 -7.38 21.84
N ARG A 12 5.39 -8.47 22.62
CA ARG A 12 6.58 -9.15 23.17
C ARG A 12 7.48 -9.65 22.04
N ILE A 13 6.92 -10.41 21.09
CA ILE A 13 7.66 -10.95 19.94
C ILE A 13 8.34 -9.83 19.15
N SER A 14 7.63 -8.73 18.87
CA SER A 14 8.20 -7.57 18.17
C SER A 14 9.46 -7.04 18.86
N ARG A 15 9.43 -6.91 20.20
CA ARG A 15 10.56 -6.42 21.01
C ARG A 15 11.73 -7.40 21.04
N GLU A 16 11.47 -8.71 21.09
CA GLU A 16 12.49 -9.76 21.01
C GLU A 16 13.26 -9.69 19.68
N PHE A 17 12.59 -9.33 18.59
CA PHE A 17 13.23 -9.05 17.29
C PHE A 17 13.85 -7.65 17.17
N GLY A 18 13.88 -6.86 18.25
CA GLY A 18 14.37 -5.48 18.22
C GLY A 18 13.49 -4.52 17.39
N ARG A 19 12.26 -4.90 17.07
CA ARG A 19 11.33 -4.10 16.27
C ARG A 19 10.41 -3.30 17.21
N LYS A 20 10.41 -1.98 17.06
CA LYS A 20 9.49 -1.09 17.77
C LYS A 20 8.07 -1.22 17.18
N VAL A 21 7.08 -1.07 18.06
CA VAL A 21 5.67 -0.96 17.64
C VAL A 21 5.39 0.50 17.33
N ALA A 22 4.86 0.77 16.14
CA ALA A 22 4.52 2.12 15.71
C ALA A 22 3.40 2.72 16.57
N THR A 23 3.51 4.00 16.87
CA THR A 23 2.42 4.84 17.39
C THR A 23 1.32 4.99 16.35
N ALA A 24 0.15 5.48 16.76
CA ALA A 24 -0.96 5.72 15.83
C ALA A 24 -0.59 6.74 14.73
N GLN A 25 0.20 7.76 15.08
CA GLN A 25 0.68 8.77 14.14
C GLN A 25 1.65 8.16 13.12
N GLU A 26 2.66 7.43 13.60
CA GLU A 26 3.62 6.73 12.73
C GLU A 26 2.91 5.70 11.83
N ALA A 27 1.95 4.94 12.36
CA ALA A 27 1.18 3.98 11.57
C ALA A 27 0.39 4.68 10.46
N ARG A 28 -0.22 5.83 10.75
CA ARG A 28 -0.94 6.63 9.75
C ARG A 28 -0.02 7.10 8.63
N GLU A 29 1.17 7.57 8.98
CA GLU A 29 2.18 8.04 8.02
C GLU A 29 2.74 6.88 7.17
N ILE A 30 3.17 5.79 7.82
CA ILE A 30 3.71 4.59 7.17
C ILE A 30 2.71 4.00 6.19
N SER A 31 1.45 3.85 6.60
CA SER A 31 0.38 3.33 5.76
C SER A 31 -0.22 4.36 4.81
N LYS A 32 0.30 5.60 4.80
CA LYS A 32 -0.17 6.72 3.97
C LYS A 32 -1.69 6.96 4.08
N ILE A 33 -2.26 6.79 5.27
CA ILE A 33 -3.70 6.91 5.49
C ILE A 33 -4.13 8.38 5.37
N GLY A 34 -5.00 8.64 4.40
CA GLY A 34 -5.51 9.97 4.08
C GLY A 34 -4.61 10.77 3.13
N VAL A 35 -3.58 10.15 2.56
CA VAL A 35 -2.81 10.75 1.47
C VAL A 35 -3.57 10.54 0.15
N PHE A 36 -3.77 11.63 -0.59
CA PHE A 36 -4.35 11.62 -1.94
C PHE A 36 -3.35 12.26 -2.90
N TYR A 37 -3.31 11.76 -4.13
CA TYR A 37 -2.47 12.29 -5.21
C TYR A 37 -3.38 12.85 -6.30
N ASP A 38 -2.86 13.81 -7.07
CA ASP A 38 -3.65 14.50 -8.09
C ASP A 38 -3.80 13.66 -9.36
N THR A 39 -2.87 12.72 -9.59
CA THR A 39 -2.86 11.88 -10.79
C THR A 39 -2.71 10.39 -10.48
N VAL A 40 -3.13 9.58 -11.45
CA VAL A 40 -2.93 8.13 -11.40
C VAL A 40 -1.44 7.79 -11.47
N GLU A 41 -0.70 8.52 -12.31
CA GLU A 41 0.74 8.35 -12.49
C GLU A 41 1.51 8.60 -11.19
N GLU A 42 1.19 9.68 -10.46
CA GLU A 42 1.76 9.95 -9.13
C GLU A 42 1.40 8.85 -8.12
N THR A 43 0.15 8.39 -8.14
CA THR A 43 -0.30 7.30 -7.25
C THR A 43 0.48 6.02 -7.50
N LEU A 44 0.66 5.62 -8.77
CA LEU A 44 1.40 4.41 -9.14
C LEU A 44 2.86 4.53 -8.70
N LEU A 45 3.50 5.67 -8.99
CA LEU A 45 4.88 5.94 -8.60
C LEU A 45 5.06 5.89 -7.09
N ALA A 46 4.18 6.55 -6.33
CA ALA A 46 4.27 6.62 -4.88
C ALA A 46 4.06 5.26 -4.20
N ASN A 47 3.44 4.29 -4.88
CA ASN A 47 3.25 2.92 -4.41
C ASN A 47 4.28 1.94 -5.00
N GLY A 48 5.22 2.41 -5.83
CA GLY A 48 6.22 1.57 -6.47
C GLY A 48 5.67 0.64 -7.57
N PHE A 49 4.52 0.99 -8.15
CA PHE A 49 3.95 0.27 -9.29
C PHE A 49 4.49 0.80 -10.61
N ALA A 50 4.50 -0.07 -11.63
CA ALA A 50 4.83 0.33 -12.98
C ALA A 50 3.80 1.37 -13.50
N PRO A 51 4.21 2.30 -14.37
CA PRO A 51 3.28 3.23 -14.99
C PRO A 51 2.24 2.48 -15.84
N ASN A 52 1.08 3.10 -16.02
CA ASN A 52 0.08 2.56 -16.93
C ASN A 52 0.66 2.38 -18.34
N ARG A 53 0.40 1.23 -18.94
CA ARG A 53 0.75 0.97 -20.33
C ARG A 53 0.03 2.00 -21.22
N ASN A 54 0.73 2.50 -22.23
CA ASN A 54 0.11 3.31 -23.29
C ASN A 54 -1.03 2.53 -23.97
N GLY A 55 -2.10 3.20 -24.37
CA GLY A 55 -3.23 2.58 -25.07
C GLY A 55 -2.77 1.72 -26.26
N ALA A 56 -3.47 0.60 -26.53
CA ALA A 56 -3.21 -0.15 -27.76
C ALA A 56 -3.86 0.54 -28.96
N THR A 57 -3.15 0.52 -30.08
CA THR A 57 -3.73 0.86 -31.37
C THR A 57 -4.28 -0.42 -32.01
N GLN A 58 -5.52 -0.39 -32.51
CA GLN A 58 -6.17 -1.54 -33.17
C GLN A 58 -5.47 -1.95 -34.48
N GLY A 59 -4.61 -1.09 -35.05
CA GLY A 59 -4.06 -1.28 -36.40
C GLY A 59 -5.10 -0.95 -37.48
N PHE A 60 -4.84 -1.38 -38.72
CA PHE A 60 -5.67 -1.05 -39.89
C PHE A 60 -6.94 -1.88 -40.02
N LEU A 61 -7.03 -3.02 -39.34
CA LEU A 61 -8.19 -3.90 -39.41
C LEU A 61 -9.25 -3.40 -38.43
N ARG A 62 -10.46 -3.14 -38.93
CA ARG A 62 -11.62 -2.83 -38.08
C ARG A 62 -12.19 -4.12 -37.52
N LYS A 63 -12.58 -4.12 -36.24
CA LYS A 63 -13.45 -5.18 -35.71
C LYS A 63 -14.72 -5.25 -36.58
N ALA A 64 -15.06 -6.46 -37.02
CA ALA A 64 -16.39 -6.71 -37.53
C ALA A 64 -17.38 -6.38 -36.42
N VAL A 65 -18.35 -5.52 -36.73
CA VAL A 65 -19.47 -5.18 -35.83
C VAL A 65 -20.34 -6.41 -35.64
#